data_AF-A0A382E793-F1
#
_entry.id   AF-A0A382E793-F1
#
_cell.length_a   1.000
_cell.length_b   1.000
_cell.length_c   1.000
_cell.angle_alpha   90.00
_cell.angle_beta   90.00
_cell.angle_gamma   90.00
#
_symmetry.space_group_name_H-M   'P 1'
#
loop_
_entity.id
_entity.type
_entity.pdbx_description
1 polymer ?
#
loop_
_entity_poly.entity_id
_entity_poly.type
_entity_poly.pdbx_seq_one_letter_code
_entity_poly.pdbx_strand_id
1 'polypeptide(L)'
;MAYVFLVVFAVVNGYFFTNTFFLYGQSDMRALFGIVPLVYLFFIPGVMMGLISREKGLGTIEIISTLPINDRDIVIGKYLAGFVLILMALLTTSLHYITLISVGTEIDHGAVFTGYLGLALVGGVYASIGLFSSALSDNQVVSFIVGIAIIFVFWL
;
A
#
# COMPACT_ATOMS: atom_id res chain seq x y z
N MET A 1 4.38 13.71 4.96
CA MET A 1 3.75 13.00 3.82
C MET A 1 3.22 11.63 4.22
N ALA A 2 4.02 10.74 4.83
CA ALA A 2 3.56 9.41 5.25
C ALA A 2 2.33 9.42 6.18
N TYR A 3 2.25 10.37 7.13
CA TYR A 3 1.08 10.48 8.02
C TYR A 3 -0.23 10.82 7.25
N VAL A 4 -0.16 11.70 6.24
CA VAL A 4 -1.31 12.07 5.41
C VAL A 4 -1.83 10.83 4.70
N PHE A 5 -0.90 10.03 4.15
CA PHE A 5 -1.24 8.79 3.48
C PHE A 5 -1.94 7.80 4.41
N LEU A 6 -1.41 7.57 5.62
CA LEU A 6 -2.03 6.68 6.61
C LEU A 6 -3.44 7.13 6.98
N VAL A 7 -3.64 8.43 7.22
CA VAL A 7 -4.96 8.99 7.57
C VAL A 7 -5.94 8.82 6.41
N VAL A 8 -5.55 9.17 5.19
CA VAL A 8 -6.44 9.04 4.02
C VAL A 8 -6.77 7.57 3.76
N PHE A 9 -5.80 6.66 3.86
CA PHE A 9 -6.03 5.23 3.70
C PHE A 9 -6.98 4.69 4.77
N ALA A 10 -6.81 5.11 6.03
CA ALA A 10 -7.70 4.72 7.13
C ALA A 10 -9.13 5.21 6.92
N VAL A 11 -9.31 6.48 6.51
CA VAL A 11 -10.63 7.07 6.28
C VAL A 11 -11.35 6.41 5.10
N VAL A 12 -10.64 6.16 3.99
CA VAL A 12 -11.22 5.50 2.82
C VAL A 12 -11.64 4.07 3.16
N ASN A 13 -10.77 3.29 3.81
CA ASN A 13 -11.14 1.93 4.24
C ASN A 13 -12.29 1.93 5.25
N GLY A 14 -12.27 2.85 6.22
CA GLY A 14 -13.35 2.99 7.19
C GLY A 14 -14.69 3.33 6.54
N TYR A 15 -14.70 4.23 5.56
CA TYR A 15 -15.91 4.54 4.80
C TYR A 15 -16.46 3.32 4.05
N PHE A 16 -15.61 2.61 3.30
CA PHE A 16 -16.03 1.41 2.57
C PHE A 16 -16.50 0.30 3.53
N PHE A 17 -15.85 0.16 4.68
CA PHE A 17 -16.21 -0.79 5.72
C PHE A 17 -17.61 -0.49 6.29
N THR A 18 -17.88 0.74 6.71
CA THR A 18 -19.19 1.11 7.25
C THR A 18 -20.30 0.95 6.20
N ASN A 19 -20.03 1.31 4.94
CA ASN A 19 -21.02 1.21 3.87
C ASN A 19 -21.40 -0.24 3.55
N THR A 20 -20.39 -1.13 3.44
CA THR A 20 -20.61 -2.56 3.19
C THR A 20 -21.22 -3.28 4.39
N PHE A 21 -20.82 -2.93 5.61
CA PHE A 21 -21.40 -3.48 6.84
C PHE A 21 -22.91 -3.20 6.95
N PHE A 22 -23.35 -1.99 6.60
CA PHE A 22 -24.76 -1.59 6.68
C PHE A 22 -25.63 -2.14 5.53
N LEU A 23 -25.05 -2.32 4.34
CA LEU A 23 -25.79 -2.76 3.15
C LEU A 23 -26.02 -4.27 3.09
N TYR A 24 -25.06 -5.08 3.58
CA TYR A 24 -25.13 -6.54 3.45
C TYR A 24 -25.72 -7.26 4.66
N GLY A 25 -25.83 -6.59 5.83
CA GLY A 25 -26.41 -7.19 7.04
C GLY A 25 -25.71 -8.46 7.53
N GLN A 26 -24.50 -8.74 7.05
CA GLN A 26 -23.66 -9.88 7.43
C GLN A 26 -22.28 -9.41 7.89
N SER A 27 -21.78 -10.01 8.98
CA SER A 27 -20.48 -9.71 9.56
C SER A 27 -19.35 -10.50 8.87
N ASP A 28 -19.15 -10.31 7.57
CA ASP A 28 -18.10 -11.02 6.80
C ASP A 28 -17.02 -10.04 6.30
N MET A 29 -15.75 -10.41 6.49
CA MET A 29 -14.58 -9.64 6.04
C MET A 29 -14.23 -9.83 4.56
N ARG A 30 -14.89 -10.76 3.86
CA ARG A 30 -14.65 -11.02 2.42
C ARG A 30 -14.90 -9.80 1.54
N ALA A 31 -15.87 -8.96 1.90
CA ALA A 31 -16.13 -7.71 1.17
C ALA A 31 -14.95 -6.74 1.27
N LEU A 32 -14.29 -6.66 2.43
CA LEU A 32 -13.07 -5.87 2.60
C LEU A 32 -11.92 -6.44 1.77
N PHE A 33 -11.73 -7.76 1.77
CA PHE A 33 -10.64 -8.38 0.99
C PHE A 33 -10.79 -8.18 -0.53
N GLY A 34 -12.01 -7.96 -1.03
CA GLY A 34 -12.26 -7.57 -2.42
C GLY A 34 -11.97 -6.09 -2.71
N ILE A 35 -12.27 -5.19 -1.78
CA ILE A 35 -12.11 -3.73 -2.00
C ILE A 35 -10.67 -3.27 -1.78
N VAL A 36 -9.94 -3.85 -0.82
CA VAL A 36 -8.60 -3.38 -0.44
C VAL A 36 -7.58 -3.46 -1.59
N PRO A 37 -7.52 -4.53 -2.42
CA PRO A 37 -6.63 -4.57 -3.59
C PRO A 37 -6.92 -3.45 -4.59
N LEU A 38 -8.19 -3.07 -4.77
CA LEU A 38 -8.60 -1.96 -5.63
C LEU A 38 -8.13 -0.61 -5.05
N VAL A 39 -8.20 -0.44 -3.73
CA VAL A 39 -7.65 0.74 -3.06
C VAL A 39 -6.12 0.78 -3.20
N TYR A 40 -5.45 -0.37 -3.01
CA TYR A 40 -4.01 -0.51 -3.16
C TYR A 40 -3.48 -0.11 -4.54
N LEU A 41 -4.28 -0.34 -5.60
CA LEU A 41 -3.94 0.03 -6.97
C LEU A 41 -3.59 1.51 -7.12
N PHE A 42 -4.33 2.40 -6.46
CA PHE A 42 -4.05 3.84 -6.48
C PHE A 42 -3.10 4.26 -5.36
N PHE A 43 -3.26 3.67 -4.17
CA PHE A 43 -2.56 4.13 -2.98
C PHE A 43 -1.07 3.74 -3.01
N ILE A 44 -0.73 2.51 -3.40
CA ILE A 44 0.65 2.03 -3.32
C ILE A 44 1.58 2.80 -4.28
N PRO A 45 1.25 2.99 -5.57
CA PRO A 45 2.03 3.86 -6.44
C PRO A 45 2.18 5.28 -5.87
N GLY A 46 1.15 5.79 -5.20
CA GLY A 46 1.18 7.11 -4.58
C GLY A 46 2.19 7.22 -3.43
N VAL A 47 2.42 6.15 -2.67
CA VAL A 47 3.50 6.12 -1.65
C VAL A 47 4.86 6.03 -2.32
N MET A 48 4.99 5.15 -3.31
CA MET A 48 6.28 4.80 -3.88
C MET A 48 6.79 5.85 -4.88
N MET A 49 5.90 6.66 -5.48
CA MET A 49 6.24 7.61 -6.55
C MET A 49 7.37 8.57 -6.19
N GLY A 50 7.51 8.93 -4.90
CA GLY A 50 8.47 9.93 -4.43
C GLY A 50 9.78 9.37 -3.89
N LEU A 51 9.95 8.05 -3.80
CA LEU A 51 11.11 7.44 -3.15
C LEU A 51 12.40 7.63 -3.93
N ILE A 52 12.36 7.53 -5.26
CA ILE A 52 13.54 7.69 -6.13
C ILE A 52 13.39 8.89 -7.06
N SER A 53 12.20 9.14 -7.63
CA SER A 53 12.00 10.18 -8.63
C SER A 53 12.29 11.58 -8.08
N ARG A 54 11.96 11.80 -6.80
CA ARG A 54 12.22 13.07 -6.10
C ARG A 54 13.71 13.34 -5.95
N GLU A 55 14.50 12.32 -5.67
CA GLU A 55 15.95 12.44 -5.52
C GLU A 55 16.63 12.65 -6.87
N LYS A 56 16.12 11.99 -7.93
CA LYS A 56 16.56 12.24 -9.30
C LYS A 56 16.25 13.65 -9.76
N GLY A 57 15.02 14.12 -9.57
CA GLY A 57 14.62 15.48 -9.94
C GLY A 57 15.34 16.59 -9.18
N LEU A 58 15.83 16.31 -7.96
CA LEU A 58 16.64 17.24 -7.15
C LEU A 58 18.15 17.09 -7.36
N GLY A 59 18.61 16.16 -8.21
CA GLY A 59 20.04 15.87 -8.41
C GLY A 59 20.75 15.27 -7.19
N THR A 60 20.04 14.97 -6.11
CA THR A 60 20.62 14.41 -4.88
C THR A 60 21.10 12.97 -5.07
N ILE A 61 20.59 12.28 -6.09
CA ILE A 61 21.02 10.93 -6.45
C ILE A 61 22.53 10.87 -6.76
N GLU A 62 23.10 11.93 -7.33
CA GLU A 62 24.53 12.02 -7.65
C GLU A 62 25.38 12.10 -6.38
N ILE A 63 24.92 12.89 -5.39
CA ILE A 63 25.59 12.99 -4.09
C ILE A 63 25.58 11.64 -3.40
N ILE A 64 24.43 10.95 -3.36
CA ILE A 64 24.30 9.64 -2.72
C ILE A 64 25.22 8.61 -3.39
N SER A 65 25.37 8.67 -4.72
CA SER A 65 26.24 7.76 -5.47
C SER A 65 27.75 8.00 -5.22
N THR A 66 28.14 9.19 -4.75
CA THR A 66 29.53 9.46 -4.35
C THR A 66 29.88 8.96 -2.95
N LEU A 67 28.88 8.59 -2.13
CA LEU A 67 29.16 7.96 -0.83
C LEU A 67 29.58 6.49 -1.01
N PRO A 68 30.42 5.95 -0.10
CA PRO A 68 30.87 4.56 -0.16
C PRO A 68 29.78 3.58 0.32
N ILE A 69 28.60 3.64 -0.28
CA ILE A 69 27.44 2.80 -0.01
C ILE A 69 27.08 2.03 -1.27
N ASN A 70 26.72 0.75 -1.12
CA ASN A 70 26.30 -0.05 -2.27
C ASN A 70 24.91 0.39 -2.74
N ASP A 71 24.71 0.52 -4.04
CA ASP A 71 23.41 0.83 -4.65
C ASP A 71 22.30 -0.12 -4.21
N ARG A 72 22.65 -1.39 -3.96
CA ARG A 72 21.71 -2.42 -3.49
C ARG A 72 21.10 -2.07 -2.13
N ASP A 73 21.91 -1.55 -1.22
CA ASP A 73 21.45 -1.22 0.14
C ASP A 73 20.49 -0.03 0.12
N ILE A 74 20.71 0.92 -0.79
CA ILE A 74 19.81 2.05 -1.01
C ILE A 74 18.45 1.58 -1.53
N VAL A 75 18.45 0.70 -2.54
CA VAL A 75 17.22 0.19 -3.15
C VAL A 75 16.43 -0.66 -2.14
N ILE A 76 17.11 -1.55 -1.41
CA ILE A 76 16.48 -2.40 -0.38
C ILE A 76 15.93 -1.54 0.76
N GLY A 77 16.67 -0.53 1.21
CA GLY A 77 16.23 0.39 2.26
C GLY A 77 14.98 1.18 1.86
N LYS A 78 14.93 1.69 0.63
CA LYS A 78 13.76 2.41 0.10
C LYS A 78 12.55 1.49 -0.08
N TYR A 79 12.77 0.28 -0.59
CA TYR A 79 11.72 -0.73 -0.68
C TYR A 79 11.14 -1.06 0.70
N LEU A 80 12.00 -1.37 1.68
CA LEU A 80 11.59 -1.68 3.06
C LEU A 80 10.85 -0.51 3.70
N ALA A 81 11.30 0.73 3.50
CA ALA A 81 10.61 1.91 4.02
C ALA A 81 9.17 2.01 3.47
N GLY A 82 8.99 1.81 2.16
CA GLY A 82 7.67 1.78 1.54
C GLY A 82 6.80 0.60 2.01
N PHE A 83 7.40 -0.59 2.09
CA PHE A 83 6.71 -1.80 2.52
C PHE A 83 6.24 -1.73 3.98
N VAL A 84 7.08 -1.22 4.89
CA VAL A 84 6.72 -1.01 6.30
C VAL A 84 5.57 0.00 6.43
N LEU A 85 5.53 1.05 5.61
CA LEU A 85 4.40 1.98 5.59
C LEU A 85 3.10 1.30 5.16
N ILE A 86 3.15 0.40 4.18
CA ILE A 86 1.99 -0.39 3.75
C ILE A 86 1.55 -1.35 4.87
N LEU A 87 2.49 -1.99 5.57
CA LEU A 87 2.18 -2.84 6.72
C LEU A 87 1.56 -2.04 7.88
N MET A 88 2.04 -0.83 8.16
CA MET A 88 1.41 0.07 9.12
C MET A 88 0.00 0.48 8.68
N ALA A 89 -0.22 0.73 7.39
CA ALA A 89 -1.53 1.01 6.83
C ALA A 89 -2.48 -0.20 6.98
N LEU A 90 -1.97 -1.41 6.78
CA LEU A 90 -2.73 -2.64 6.97
C LEU A 90 -3.07 -2.85 8.46
N LEU A 91 -2.12 -2.55 9.37
CA LEU A 91 -2.34 -2.57 10.82
C LEU A 91 -3.41 -1.58 11.27
N THR A 92 -3.52 -0.38 10.69
CA THR A 92 -4.64 0.51 11.06
C THR A 92 -5.99 -0.08 10.67
N THR A 93 -6.02 -0.91 9.62
CA THR A 93 -7.24 -1.61 9.19
C THR A 93 -7.62 -2.74 10.16
N SER A 94 -6.68 -3.32 10.91
CA SER A 94 -7.00 -4.32 11.94
C SER A 94 -7.79 -3.77 13.12
N LEU A 95 -7.81 -2.45 13.33
CA LEU A 95 -8.74 -1.83 14.28
C LEU A 95 -10.21 -2.08 13.91
N HIS A 96 -10.53 -2.18 12.62
CA HIS A 96 -11.87 -2.53 12.13
C HIS A 96 -12.21 -4.00 12.38
N TYR A 97 -11.21 -4.87 12.51
CA TYR A 97 -11.40 -6.27 12.89
C TYR A 97 -11.78 -6.42 14.37
N ILE A 98 -11.18 -5.60 15.24
CA ILE A 98 -11.50 -5.59 16.68
C ILE A 98 -12.96 -5.17 16.89
N THR A 99 -13.44 -4.15 16.16
CA THR A 99 -14.86 -3.74 16.24
C THR A 99 -15.80 -4.83 15.72
N LEU A 100 -15.38 -5.57 14.69
CA LEU A 100 -16.14 -6.69 14.14
C LEU A 100 -16.27 -7.84 15.12
N ILE A 101 -15.19 -8.19 15.84
CA ILE A 101 -15.21 -9.22 16.90
C ILE A 101 -16.16 -8.85 18.04
N SER A 102 -16.29 -7.56 18.38
CA SER A 102 -17.20 -7.14 19.45
C SER A 102 -18.69 -7.19 19.08
N VAL A 103 -19.04 -7.23 17.78
CA VAL A 103 -20.42 -7.11 17.29
C VAL A 103 -20.89 -8.36 16.52
N GLY A 104 -19.99 -9.11 15.90
CA GLY A 104 -20.29 -10.28 15.06
C GLY A 104 -20.43 -11.58 15.85
N THR A 105 -21.34 -12.46 15.42
CA THR A 105 -21.72 -13.68 16.14
C THR A 105 -20.93 -14.93 15.70
N GLU A 106 -20.40 -14.95 14.48
CA GLU A 106 -19.50 -16.01 13.97
C GLU A 106 -18.44 -15.39 13.04
N ILE A 107 -17.17 -15.38 13.47
CA ILE A 107 -16.05 -14.86 12.67
C ILE A 107 -15.08 -16.00 12.41
N ASP A 108 -14.82 -16.28 11.13
CA ASP A 108 -13.76 -17.20 10.73
C ASP A 108 -12.39 -16.52 10.86
N HIS A 109 -11.75 -16.73 12.01
CA HIS A 109 -10.41 -16.21 12.30
C HIS A 109 -9.34 -16.71 11.30
N GLY A 110 -9.53 -17.90 10.70
CA GLY A 110 -8.60 -18.47 9.72
C GLY A 110 -8.67 -17.72 8.39
N ALA A 111 -9.88 -17.43 7.91
CA ALA A 111 -10.11 -16.62 6.71
C ALA A 111 -9.55 -15.20 6.88
N VAL A 112 -9.66 -14.62 8.08
CA VAL A 112 -9.14 -13.28 8.34
C VAL A 112 -7.61 -13.25 8.32
N PHE A 113 -6.95 -14.16 9.03
CA PHE A 113 -5.48 -14.21 9.06
C PHE A 113 -4.88 -14.41 7.67
N THR A 114 -5.46 -15.34 6.89
CA THR A 114 -5.02 -15.61 5.52
C THR A 114 -5.29 -14.44 4.57
N GLY A 115 -6.43 -13.73 4.75
CA GLY A 115 -6.73 -12.51 3.99
C GLY A 115 -5.73 -11.38 4.26
N TYR A 116 -5.39 -11.12 5.52
CA TYR A 116 -4.37 -10.12 5.87
C TYR A 116 -2.97 -10.49 5.34
N LEU A 117 -2.61 -11.78 5.42
CA LEU A 117 -1.34 -12.26 4.87
C LEU A 117 -1.30 -12.10 3.34
N GLY A 118 -2.41 -12.41 2.65
CA GLY A 118 -2.55 -12.18 1.22
C GLY A 118 -2.42 -10.71 0.84
N LEU A 119 -3.07 -9.81 1.58
CA LEU A 119 -2.96 -8.36 1.38
C LEU A 119 -1.53 -7.85 1.59
N ALA A 120 -0.82 -8.36 2.60
CA ALA A 120 0.58 -7.99 2.83
C ALA A 120 1.47 -8.40 1.64
N LEU A 121 1.26 -9.60 1.08
CA LEU A 121 2.00 -10.08 -0.09
C LEU A 121 1.70 -9.26 -1.35
N VAL A 122 0.42 -8.99 -1.63
CA VAL A 122 0.00 -8.13 -2.75
C VAL A 122 0.59 -6.73 -2.59
N GLY A 123 0.56 -6.19 -1.37
CA GLY A 123 1.18 -4.92 -1.04
C GLY A 123 2.67 -4.88 -1.34
N GLY A 124 3.39 -5.97 -1.07
CA GLY A 124 4.81 -6.13 -1.41
C GLY A 124 5.07 -6.10 -2.91
N VAL A 125 4.29 -6.84 -3.70
CA VAL A 125 4.40 -6.85 -5.17
C VAL A 125 4.17 -5.45 -5.74
N TYR A 126 3.10 -4.78 -5.31
CA TYR A 126 2.77 -3.43 -5.77
C TYR A 126 3.81 -2.40 -5.32
N ALA A 127 4.42 -2.59 -4.14
CA ALA A 127 5.52 -1.75 -3.68
C ALA A 127 6.76 -1.90 -4.57
N SER A 128 7.12 -3.13 -4.97
CA SER A 128 8.23 -3.37 -5.90
C SER A 128 7.97 -2.71 -7.26
N ILE A 129 6.75 -2.84 -7.80
CA ILE A 129 6.34 -2.20 -9.06
C ILE A 129 6.40 -0.67 -8.94
N GLY A 130 5.88 -0.12 -7.84
CA GLY A 130 5.90 1.32 -7.59
C GLY A 130 7.32 1.87 -7.46
N LEU A 131 8.22 1.15 -6.79
CA LEU A 131 9.64 1.53 -6.69
C LEU A 131 10.34 1.50 -8.05
N PHE A 132 10.08 0.44 -8.83
CA PHE A 132 10.59 0.31 -10.19
C PHE A 132 10.13 1.48 -11.06
N SER A 133 8.83 1.78 -11.05
CA SER A 133 8.27 2.93 -11.77
C SER A 133 8.86 4.27 -11.31
N SER A 134 9.13 4.42 -10.00
CA SER A 134 9.82 5.59 -9.47
C SER A 134 11.26 5.72 -9.95
N ALA A 135 11.90 4.64 -10.37
CA ALA A 135 13.25 4.67 -10.92
C ALA A 135 13.27 5.03 -12.41
N LEU A 136 12.17 4.84 -13.15
CA LEU A 136 12.10 5.13 -14.59
C LEU A 136 11.96 6.62 -14.92
N SER A 137 11.48 7.44 -13.98
CA SER A 137 11.20 8.85 -14.25
C SER A 137 11.72 9.76 -13.14
N ASP A 138 12.09 10.99 -13.53
CA ASP A 138 12.55 12.04 -12.63
C ASP A 138 11.38 12.90 -12.12
N ASN A 139 10.15 12.62 -12.59
CA ASN A 139 8.94 13.31 -12.19
C ASN A 139 7.98 12.37 -11.44
N GLN A 140 7.64 12.74 -10.20
CA GLN A 140 6.72 11.99 -9.33
C GLN A 140 5.38 11.66 -10.01
N VAL A 141 4.83 12.59 -10.79
CA VAL A 141 3.53 12.41 -11.44
C VAL A 141 3.63 11.34 -12.54
N VAL A 142 4.71 11.33 -13.31
CA VAL A 142 4.93 10.33 -14.36
C VAL A 142 5.18 8.95 -13.74
N SER A 143 6.02 8.88 -12.70
CA SER A 143 6.24 7.64 -11.93
C SER A 143 4.95 7.08 -11.33
N PHE A 144 4.03 7.93 -10.88
CA PHE A 144 2.73 7.52 -10.38
C PHE A 144 1.86 6.89 -11.46
N ILE A 145 1.71 7.56 -12.60
CA ILE A 145 0.88 7.10 -13.73
C ILE A 145 1.39 5.76 -14.27
N VAL A 146 2.71 5.65 -14.47
CA VAL A 146 3.34 4.40 -14.95
C VAL A 146 3.17 3.27 -13.92
N GLY A 147 3.28 3.59 -12.62
CA GLY A 147 3.09 2.61 -11.55
C GLY A 147 1.66 2.06 -11.53
N ILE A 148 0.67 2.94 -11.64
CA ILE A 148 -0.74 2.54 -11.76
C ILE A 148 -0.96 1.69 -12.99
N ALA A 149 -0.44 2.10 -14.15
CA ALA A 149 -0.63 1.37 -15.40
C ALA A 149 -0.11 -0.07 -15.30
N ILE A 150 1.09 -0.26 -14.73
CA ILE A 150 1.67 -1.61 -14.56
C ILE A 150 0.84 -2.43 -13.56
N ILE A 151 0.45 -1.85 -12.43
CA ILE A 151 -0.37 -2.56 -11.43
C ILE A 151 -1.73 -2.94 -12.01
N PHE A 152 -2.35 -2.05 -12.80
CA PHE A 152 -3.63 -2.30 -13.43
C PHE A 152 -3.56 -3.48 -14.42
N VAL A 153 -2.47 -3.59 -15.18
CA VAL A 153 -2.24 -4.75 -16.06
C VAL A 153 -2.06 -6.05 -15.26
N PHE A 154 -1.40 -5.99 -14.10
CA PHE A 154 -1.25 -7.16 -13.22
C PHE A 154 -2.53 -7.54 -12.47
N TRP A 155 -3.46 -6.61 -12.33
CA TRP A 155 -4.73 -6.82 -11.64
C TRP A 155 -5.81 -7.45 -12.56
N LEU A 156 -5.71 -7.22 -13.87
CA LEU A 156 -6.62 -7.73 -14.91
C LEU A 156 -6.33 -9.19 -15.27
#